data_AF-E8Z767-F1
#
_entry.id   AF-E8Z767-F1
#
_cell.length_a   1.000
_cell.length_b   1.000
_cell.length_c   1.000
_cell.angle_alpha   90.00
_cell.angle_beta   90.00
_cell.angle_gamma   90.00
#
_symmetry.space_group_name_H-M   'P 1'
#
loop_
_entity.id
_entity.type
_entity.pdbx_description
1 polymer ?
#
loop_
_entity_poly.entity_id
_entity_poly.type
_entity_poly.pdbx_seq_one_letter_code
_entity_poly.pdbx_strand_id
1 'polypeptide(L)'
;DFFRYLDSVGGFWLYRWGDHAVRTIAVALWLDEGKLMKMGVPYGHQNTCRCGEEHPDEVCIRSSVSDWWQCVPRSDAGPGAQVASGDIGTVHEVVLFGGE
;
A
#
# COMPACT_ATOMS: atom_id res chain seq x y z
N ASP A 1 -5.08 25.27 -9.61
CA ASP A 1 -5.50 24.01 -8.97
C ASP A 1 -4.30 23.40 -8.24
N PHE A 2 -4.54 22.38 -7.41
CA PHE A 2 -3.53 21.78 -6.53
C PHE A 2 -2.26 21.34 -7.27
N PHE A 3 -2.41 20.60 -8.36
CA PHE A 3 -1.26 20.07 -9.10
C PHE A 3 -0.47 21.18 -9.78
N ARG A 4 -1.15 22.18 -10.38
CA ARG A 4 -0.46 23.37 -10.92
C ARG A 4 0.31 24.13 -9.84
N TYR A 5 -0.23 24.25 -8.63
CA TYR A 5 0.49 24.90 -7.53
C TYR A 5 1.74 24.10 -7.13
N LEU A 6 1.63 22.79 -6.91
CA LEU A 6 2.77 21.95 -6.54
C LEU A 6 3.87 21.91 -7.62
N ASP A 7 3.48 21.93 -8.89
CA ASP A 7 4.43 22.02 -10.01
C ASP A 7 5.13 23.39 -10.04
N SER A 8 4.40 24.48 -9.81
CA SER A 8 4.96 25.85 -9.82
C SER A 8 6.01 26.12 -8.74
N VAL A 9 5.94 25.41 -7.61
CA VAL A 9 6.95 25.51 -6.54
C VAL A 9 8.14 24.57 -6.76
N GLY A 10 8.12 23.79 -7.85
CA GLY A 10 9.24 22.98 -8.32
C GLY A 10 9.52 21.74 -7.48
N GLY A 11 8.61 21.32 -6.60
CA GLY A 11 8.91 20.27 -5.62
C GLY A 11 9.15 18.87 -6.19
N PHE A 12 8.69 18.60 -7.42
CA PHE A 12 9.01 17.37 -8.15
C PHE A 12 10.45 17.33 -8.70
N TRP A 13 11.04 18.50 -8.99
CA TRP A 13 12.33 18.63 -9.66
C TRP A 13 13.45 19.03 -8.71
N LEU A 14 13.16 20.01 -7.84
CA LEU A 14 14.08 20.51 -6.82
C LEU A 14 14.16 19.57 -5.61
N TYR A 15 13.09 18.83 -5.36
CA TYR A 15 12.98 17.85 -4.29
C TYR A 15 12.47 16.52 -4.85
N ARG A 16 12.35 15.51 -3.98
CA ARG A 16 11.93 14.15 -4.35
C ARG A 16 10.48 13.90 -3.93
N TRP A 17 9.56 14.77 -4.34
CA TRP A 17 8.14 14.55 -4.05
C TRP A 17 7.61 13.37 -4.86
N GLY A 18 7.31 12.27 -4.17
CA GLY A 18 6.70 11.08 -4.77
C GLY A 18 5.21 11.26 -5.02
N ASP A 19 4.71 10.69 -6.11
CA ASP A 19 3.29 10.76 -6.49
C ASP A 19 2.38 10.19 -5.39
N HIS A 20 2.83 9.13 -4.69
CA HIS A 20 2.05 8.47 -3.65
C HIS A 20 1.66 9.45 -2.53
N ALA A 21 2.62 10.23 -2.03
CA ALA A 21 2.37 11.22 -0.98
C ALA A 21 1.48 12.37 -1.50
N VAL A 22 1.75 12.86 -2.72
CA VAL A 22 0.99 13.97 -3.32
C VAL A 22 -0.48 13.57 -3.55
N ARG A 23 -0.72 12.37 -4.07
CA ARG A 23 -2.07 11.83 -4.28
C ARG A 23 -2.79 11.62 -2.96
N THR A 24 -2.13 11.06 -1.94
CA THR A 24 -2.73 10.88 -0.62
C THR A 24 -3.15 12.22 0.00
N ILE A 25 -2.33 13.26 -0.11
CA ILE A 25 -2.68 14.61 0.37
C ILE A 25 -3.89 15.15 -0.39
N ALA A 26 -3.90 15.04 -1.72
CA ALA A 26 -5.03 15.52 -2.51
C ALA A 26 -6.33 14.84 -2.11
N VAL A 27 -6.30 13.53 -1.96
CA VAL A 27 -7.45 12.74 -1.58
C VAL A 27 -7.93 13.10 -0.16
N ALA A 28 -7.02 13.19 0.80
CA ALA A 28 -7.36 13.51 2.19
C ALA A 28 -7.95 14.94 2.35
N LEU A 29 -7.60 15.87 1.47
CA LEU A 29 -8.10 17.24 1.52
C LEU A 29 -9.45 17.44 0.81
N TRP A 30 -9.71 16.70 -0.28
CA TRP A 30 -10.86 16.98 -1.15
C TRP A 30 -11.89 15.86 -1.25
N LEU A 31 -11.57 14.63 -0.86
CA LEU A 31 -12.52 13.53 -0.91
C LEU A 31 -13.13 13.31 0.48
N ASP A 32 -14.44 13.09 0.51
CA ASP A 32 -15.12 12.61 1.71
C ASP A 32 -14.59 11.23 2.11
N GLU A 33 -14.35 11.02 3.41
CA GLU A 33 -13.79 9.78 3.92
C GLU A 33 -14.67 8.57 3.60
N GLY A 34 -16.01 8.74 3.55
CA GLY A 34 -16.95 7.68 3.17
C GLY A 34 -16.84 7.23 1.72
N LYS A 35 -16.06 7.93 0.89
CA LYS A 35 -15.73 7.54 -0.49
C LYS A 35 -14.36 6.86 -0.61
N LEU A 36 -13.62 6.72 0.49
CA LEU A 36 -12.39 5.96 0.54
C LEU A 36 -12.69 4.49 0.80
N MET A 37 -12.11 3.63 -0.03
CA MET A 37 -12.18 2.19 0.14
C MET A 37 -10.78 1.62 0.35
N LYS A 38 -10.60 0.91 1.46
CA LYS A 38 -9.48 -0.02 1.61
C LYS A 38 -9.87 -1.31 0.90
N MET A 39 -9.21 -1.62 -0.21
CA MET A 39 -9.46 -2.88 -0.90
C MET A 39 -9.16 -4.06 0.02
N GLY A 40 -9.96 -5.12 -0.07
CA GLY A 40 -9.74 -6.41 0.62
C GLY A 40 -8.69 -7.31 -0.05
N VAL A 41 -8.30 -6.99 -1.29
CA VAL A 41 -7.42 -7.81 -2.14
C VAL A 41 -6.02 -8.01 -1.50
N PRO A 42 -5.48 -9.25 -1.49
CA PRO A 42 -4.10 -9.50 -1.12
C PRO A 42 -3.14 -8.73 -2.02
N TYR A 43 -2.11 -8.12 -1.45
CA TYR A 43 -1.13 -7.33 -2.20
C TYR A 43 0.28 -7.50 -1.64
N GLY A 44 1.27 -7.54 -2.52
CA GLY A 44 2.68 -7.63 -2.18
C GLY A 44 3.51 -6.74 -3.09
N HIS A 45 4.32 -5.86 -2.51
CA HIS A 45 5.24 -4.99 -3.22
C HIS A 45 6.55 -4.83 -2.43
N GLN A 46 7.66 -5.20 -3.06
CA GLN A 46 8.99 -5.18 -2.44
C GLN A 46 9.00 -5.88 -1.07
N ASN A 47 9.16 -5.13 0.02
CA ASN A 47 9.24 -5.67 1.39
C ASN A 47 7.92 -5.57 2.16
N THR A 48 6.84 -5.14 1.50
CA THR A 48 5.51 -5.00 2.09
C THR A 48 4.57 -6.03 1.48
N CYS A 49 3.76 -6.68 2.31
CA CYS A 49 2.71 -7.58 1.86
C CYS A 49 1.55 -7.58 2.86
N ARG A 50 0.34 -7.84 2.35
CA ARG A 50 -0.90 -7.97 3.11
C ARG A 50 -1.78 -9.06 2.48
N CYS A 51 -2.31 -9.99 3.29
CA CYS A 51 -3.21 -11.05 2.81
C CYS A 51 -4.68 -10.66 2.75
N GLY A 52 -5.02 -9.46 3.22
CA GLY A 52 -6.41 -8.98 3.22
C GLY A 52 -7.16 -9.30 4.50
N GLU A 53 -8.22 -8.54 4.78
CA GLU A 53 -9.02 -8.69 6.00
C GLU A 53 -9.90 -9.94 5.97
N GLU A 54 -10.15 -10.47 4.77
CA GLU A 54 -10.92 -11.71 4.55
C GLU A 54 -10.13 -12.98 4.90
N HIS A 55 -8.81 -12.87 5.05
CA HIS A 55 -7.90 -13.98 5.33
C HIS A 55 -7.08 -13.73 6.61
N PRO A 56 -7.73 -13.63 7.80
CA PRO A 56 -7.07 -13.25 9.05
C PRO A 56 -6.04 -14.28 9.56
N ASP A 57 -6.16 -15.53 9.11
CA ASP A 57 -5.30 -16.64 9.51
C ASP A 57 -4.14 -16.87 8.53
N GLU A 58 -4.06 -16.08 7.45
CA GLU A 58 -2.97 -16.16 6.47
C GLU A 58 -1.86 -15.16 6.79
N VAL A 59 -0.63 -15.55 6.47
CA VAL A 59 0.56 -14.73 6.62
C VAL A 59 1.32 -14.64 5.31
N CYS A 60 1.91 -13.48 5.07
CA CYS A 60 2.78 -13.25 3.93
C CYS A 60 4.13 -13.95 4.14
N ILE A 61 4.48 -14.84 3.22
CA ILE A 61 5.80 -15.47 3.15
C ILE A 61 6.46 -15.23 1.79
N ARG A 62 7.79 -15.26 1.80
CA ARG A 62 8.61 -15.46 0.59
C ARG A 62 9.89 -16.19 0.96
N SER A 63 10.41 -16.98 0.03
CA SER A 63 11.63 -17.76 0.23
C SER A 63 12.91 -16.91 0.07
N SER A 64 12.86 -15.86 -0.74
CA SER A 64 13.96 -14.91 -0.94
C SER A 64 13.45 -13.51 -1.30
N VAL A 65 14.34 -12.51 -1.29
CA VAL A 65 14.00 -11.11 -1.65
C VAL A 65 13.60 -10.91 -3.12
N SER A 66 13.98 -11.86 -3.99
CA SER A 66 13.61 -11.86 -5.41
C SER A 66 12.32 -12.61 -5.69
N ASP A 67 11.79 -13.35 -4.72
CA ASP A 67 10.55 -14.12 -4.89
C ASP A 67 9.33 -13.25 -4.65
N TRP A 68 8.22 -13.65 -5.27
CA TRP A 68 6.92 -13.07 -5.03
C TRP A 68 6.41 -13.41 -3.63
N TRP A 69 5.62 -12.50 -3.06
CA TRP A 69 4.89 -12.76 -1.84
C TRP A 69 3.79 -13.79 -2.06
N GLN A 70 3.61 -14.66 -1.08
CA GLN A 70 2.54 -15.64 -1.04
C GLN A 70 1.81 -15.53 0.30
N CYS A 71 0.49 -15.58 0.25
CA CYS A 71 -0.33 -15.74 1.43
C CYS A 71 -0.57 -17.23 1.65
N VAL A 72 -0.18 -17.69 2.83
CA VAL A 72 -0.35 -19.08 3.24
C VAL A 72 -0.97 -19.12 4.63
N PRO A 73 -1.71 -20.18 4.98
CA PRO A 73 -2.14 -20.40 6.36
C PRO A 73 -0.95 -20.31 7.32
N ARG A 74 -1.14 -19.67 8.47
CA ARG A 74 -0.06 -19.51 9.46
C ARG A 74 0.54 -20.83 9.93
N SER A 75 -0.25 -21.91 9.93
CA SER A 75 0.21 -23.28 10.20
C SER A 75 1.26 -23.78 9.21
N ASP A 76 1.26 -23.25 7.99
CA ASP A 76 2.04 -23.73 6.86
C ASP A 76 3.29 -22.88 6.63
N ALA A 77 3.47 -21.82 7.43
CA ALA A 77 4.67 -20.99 7.42
C ALA A 77 5.89 -21.82 7.89
N GLY A 78 6.61 -22.40 6.93
CA GLY A 78 7.77 -23.22 7.21
C GLY A 78 8.91 -22.46 7.93
N PRO A 79 9.79 -23.17 8.66
CA PRO A 79 10.93 -22.56 9.32
C PRO A 79 11.87 -21.91 8.29
N GLY A 80 12.07 -20.60 8.39
CA GLY A 80 12.94 -19.82 7.49
C GLY A 80 12.21 -18.93 6.47
N ALA A 81 10.88 -18.98 6.40
CA ALA A 81 10.10 -18.02 5.63
C ALA A 81 10.27 -16.60 6.19
N GLN A 82 10.57 -15.63 5.31
CA GLN A 82 10.54 -14.22 5.71
C GLN A 82 9.08 -13.78 5.86
N VAL A 83 8.68 -13.43 7.07
CA VAL A 83 7.39 -12.78 7.34
C VAL A 83 7.57 -11.27 7.13
N ALA A 84 6.68 -10.65 6.36
CA ALA A 84 6.72 -9.21 6.13
C ALA A 84 6.67 -8.46 7.48
N SER A 85 7.47 -7.40 7.65
CA SER A 85 7.49 -6.57 8.87
C SER A 85 6.28 -5.64 9.01
N GLY A 86 5.13 -6.00 8.43
CA GLY A 86 4.08 -5.09 8.03
C GLY A 86 2.81 -5.11 8.87
N ASP A 87 2.88 -5.25 10.19
CA ASP A 87 1.78 -4.91 11.11
C ASP A 87 2.07 -3.62 11.91
N ILE A 88 3.03 -2.81 11.46
CA ILE A 88 3.33 -1.51 12.08
C ILE A 88 2.60 -0.41 11.29
N GLY A 89 1.35 -0.19 11.65
CA GLY A 89 0.60 1.02 11.33
C GLY A 89 -0.15 0.97 10.00
N THR A 90 -1.39 1.42 10.03
CA THR A 90 -2.29 1.59 8.90
C THR A 90 -1.69 2.58 7.90
N VAL A 91 -0.85 2.10 6.97
CA VAL A 91 -0.56 2.85 5.76
C VAL A 91 -1.77 2.64 4.86
N HIS A 92 -2.67 3.63 4.82
CA HIS A 92 -3.78 3.62 3.88
C HIS A 92 -3.18 3.78 2.48
N GLU A 93 -2.95 2.65 1.80
CA GLU A 93 -2.71 2.65 0.35
C GLU A 93 -4.04 3.04 -0.32
N VAL A 94 -4.14 4.31 -0.67
CA VAL A 94 -5.30 4.86 -1.37
C VAL A 94 -5.19 4.49 -2.85
N VAL A 95 -5.83 3.40 -3.22
CA VAL A 95 -6.06 3.06 -4.63
C VAL A 95 -7.45 3.57 -5.00
N LEU A 96 -7.48 4.60 -5.85
CA LEU A 96 -8.72 5.17 -6.37
C LEU A 96 -9.10 4.41 -7.64
N PHE A 97 -10.27 3.76 -7.64
CA PHE A 97 -10.93 3.39 -8.89
C PHE A 97 -12.06 4.39 -9.13
N GLY A 98 -12.01 5.08 -10.29
CA GLY A 98 -13.11 5.91 -10.75
C GLY A 98 -14.21 5.02 -11.33
N GLY A 99 -15.35 4.96 -10.65
CA GLY A 99 -16.62 4.52 -11.23
C GLY A 99 -17.40 5.73 -11.69
N GLU A 100 -17.90 5.68 -12.92
CA GLU A 100 -18.74 6.68 -13.57
C GLU A 100 -20.04 6.98 -12.81
#